data_AF-A0A0A9GUK6-F1
#
_entry.id   AF-A0A0A9GUK6-F1
#
_cell.length_a   1.000
_cell.length_b   1.000
_cell.length_c   1.000
_cell.angle_alpha   90.00
_cell.angle_beta   90.00
_cell.angle_gamma   90.00
#
_symmetry.space_group_name_H-M   'P 1'
#
loop_
_entity.id
_entity.type
_entity.pdbx_description
1 polymer ?
#
loop_
_entity_poly.entity_id
_entity_poly.type
_entity_poly.pdbx_seq_one_letter_code
_entity_poly.pdbx_strand_id
1 'polypeptide(L)'
;MFASFLMGVGTGLAVMNNLGQMGVAMGYTDVSLFVSMTSIWGFFGRIASGTISEHFIKTRAIPRPFWNAASQILMAMGYIVMALAMPGSLFIGSVVVGDCYGVRLAVTVPTASELFGLKYYGLIYNILILNLPLGSFLFSGLLAGLLYDAQATAVPGGGNTCVGAHCYRLVFVIMAVACVIGFGLDVLLCVRTKRVYAKIHESKRSNRSAAVQRVS
;
A
#
# COMPACT_ATOMS: atom_id res chain seq x y z
N MET A 1 -10.46 5.88 6.97
CA MET A 1 -9.42 4.86 7.20
C MET A 1 -9.68 3.60 6.39
N PHE A 2 -10.79 2.87 6.61
CA PHE A 2 -11.10 1.64 5.87
C PHE A 2 -11.02 1.79 4.33
N ALA A 3 -11.79 2.73 3.75
CA ALA A 3 -11.79 2.94 2.30
C ALA A 3 -10.42 3.34 1.74
N SER A 4 -9.71 4.26 2.42
CA SER A 4 -8.35 4.64 2.00
C SER A 4 -7.37 3.45 2.04
N PHE A 5 -7.45 2.65 3.10
CA PHE A 5 -6.63 1.46 3.27
C PHE A 5 -6.93 0.42 2.17
N LEU A 6 -8.21 0.22 1.81
CA LEU A 6 -8.60 -0.63 0.68
C LEU A 6 -7.94 -0.20 -0.63
N MET A 7 -8.00 1.10 -0.95
CA MET A 7 -7.45 1.64 -2.21
C MET A 7 -5.94 1.48 -2.31
N GLY A 8 -5.23 1.34 -1.19
CA GLY A 8 -3.79 1.14 -1.17
C GLY A 8 -3.33 -0.30 -1.06
N VAL A 9 -3.82 -1.01 -0.04
CA VAL A 9 -3.46 -2.40 0.20
C VAL A 9 -4.08 -3.31 -0.86
N GLY A 10 -5.30 -3.02 -1.31
CA GLY A 10 -5.96 -3.80 -2.36
C GLY A 10 -5.24 -3.69 -3.71
N THR A 11 -4.87 -2.47 -4.12
CA THR A 11 -4.12 -2.25 -5.37
C THR A 11 -2.69 -2.82 -5.28
N GLY A 12 -2.04 -2.71 -4.11
CA GLY A 12 -0.74 -3.34 -3.87
C GLY A 12 -0.80 -4.87 -3.96
N LEU A 13 -1.82 -5.48 -3.35
CA LEU A 13 -2.08 -6.92 -3.45
C LEU A 13 -2.38 -7.38 -4.87
N ALA A 14 -3.11 -6.59 -5.65
CA ALA A 14 -3.39 -6.93 -7.04
C ALA A 14 -2.12 -7.05 -7.88
N VAL A 15 -1.12 -6.19 -7.64
CA VAL A 15 0.20 -6.36 -8.28
C VAL A 15 0.84 -7.66 -7.80
N MET A 16 0.93 -7.89 -6.49
CA MET A 16 1.59 -9.08 -5.95
C MET A 16 0.98 -10.39 -6.46
N ASN A 17 -0.34 -10.46 -6.53
CA ASN A 17 -1.06 -11.66 -6.95
C ASN A 17 -0.91 -11.93 -8.46
N ASN A 18 -0.74 -10.88 -9.28
CA ASN A 18 -0.68 -11.01 -10.73
C ASN A 18 0.72 -10.82 -11.31
N LEU A 19 1.76 -10.65 -10.48
CA LEU A 19 3.14 -10.40 -10.94
C LEU A 19 3.63 -11.45 -11.95
N GLY A 20 3.22 -12.71 -11.78
CA GLY A 20 3.52 -13.78 -12.74
C GLY A 20 2.89 -13.52 -14.11
N GLN A 21 1.60 -13.24 -14.17
CA GLN A 21 0.90 -12.93 -15.43
C GLN A 21 1.41 -11.62 -16.06
N MET A 22 1.66 -10.60 -15.25
CA MET A 22 2.23 -9.33 -15.72
C MET A 22 3.61 -9.53 -16.35
N GLY A 23 4.46 -10.36 -15.74
CA GLY A 23 5.78 -10.68 -16.28
C GLY A 23 5.70 -11.40 -17.62
N VAL A 24 4.87 -12.44 -17.71
CA VAL A 24 4.65 -13.18 -18.97
C VAL A 24 4.08 -12.27 -20.06
N ALA A 25 3.10 -11.42 -19.74
CA ALA A 25 2.52 -10.47 -20.69
C ALA A 25 3.58 -9.48 -21.24
N MET A 26 4.59 -9.14 -20.44
CA MET A 26 5.70 -8.26 -20.84
C MET A 26 6.87 -9.02 -21.52
N GLY A 27 6.74 -10.34 -21.72
CA GLY A 27 7.75 -11.17 -22.36
C GLY A 27 8.85 -11.72 -21.43
N TYR A 28 8.68 -11.63 -20.11
CA TYR A 28 9.61 -12.22 -19.14
C TYR A 28 9.30 -13.72 -18.94
N THR A 29 10.33 -14.55 -19.02
CA THR A 29 10.25 -15.99 -18.73
C THR A 29 10.42 -16.31 -17.25
N ASP A 30 11.16 -15.47 -16.52
CA ASP A 30 11.33 -15.56 -15.07
C ASP A 30 10.89 -14.26 -14.38
N VAL A 31 10.00 -14.41 -13.40
CA VAL A 31 9.41 -13.31 -12.61
C VAL A 31 9.91 -13.29 -11.16
N SER A 32 10.74 -14.27 -10.79
CA SER A 32 11.24 -14.46 -9.43
C SER A 32 11.98 -13.23 -8.91
N LEU A 33 12.68 -12.51 -9.80
CA LEU A 33 13.33 -11.25 -9.48
C LEU A 33 12.33 -10.20 -8.98
N PHE A 34 11.19 -10.03 -9.66
CA PHE A 34 10.16 -9.05 -9.31
C PHE A 34 9.48 -9.37 -7.98
N VAL A 35 9.19 -10.65 -7.75
CA VAL A 35 8.62 -11.14 -6.48
C VAL A 35 9.61 -10.92 -5.32
N SER A 36 10.89 -11.20 -5.56
CA SER A 36 11.97 -10.99 -4.59
C SER A 36 12.14 -9.51 -4.25
N MET A 37 12.16 -8.63 -5.26
CA MET A 37 12.25 -7.18 -5.06
C MET A 37 11.06 -6.65 -4.26
N THR A 38 9.85 -7.10 -4.59
CA THR A 38 8.63 -6.71 -3.85
C THR A 38 8.73 -7.10 -2.37
N SER A 39 9.29 -8.27 -2.08
CA SER A 39 9.46 -8.78 -0.72
C SER A 39 10.54 -8.02 0.07
N ILE A 40 11.70 -7.79 -0.54
CA ILE A 40 12.83 -7.06 0.06
C ILE A 40 12.40 -5.62 0.39
N TRP A 41 11.80 -4.92 -0.58
CA TRP A 41 11.37 -3.55 -0.36
C TRP A 41 10.16 -3.46 0.55
N GLY A 42 9.26 -4.45 0.53
CA GLY A 42 8.19 -4.55 1.53
C GLY A 42 8.69 -4.72 2.96
N PHE A 43 9.83 -5.38 3.16
CA PHE A 43 10.50 -5.45 4.46
C PHE A 43 11.06 -4.07 4.87
N PHE A 44 11.81 -3.41 3.99
CA PHE A 44 12.35 -2.08 4.28
C PHE A 44 11.27 -1.04 4.54
N GLY A 45 10.19 -1.04 3.75
CA GLY A 45 9.04 -0.17 3.96
C GLY A 45 8.40 -0.34 5.33
N ARG A 46 8.30 -1.58 5.84
CA ARG A 46 7.80 -1.85 7.20
C ARG A 46 8.73 -1.31 8.28
N ILE A 47 10.03 -1.56 8.17
CA ILE A 47 11.02 -1.12 9.17
C ILE A 47 11.14 0.40 9.20
N ALA A 48 11.32 1.01 8.02
CA ALA A 48 11.49 2.44 7.87
C ALA A 48 10.26 3.17 8.38
N SER A 49 9.06 2.85 7.90
CA SER A 49 7.85 3.54 8.32
C SER A 49 7.51 3.32 9.80
N GLY A 50 7.72 2.12 10.35
CA GLY A 50 7.50 1.86 11.78
C GLY A 50 8.37 2.75 12.66
N THR A 51 9.67 2.81 12.36
CA THR A 51 10.65 3.58 13.13
C THR A 51 10.49 5.09 12.91
N ILE A 52 10.38 5.51 11.65
CA ILE A 52 10.28 6.92 11.26
C ILE A 52 8.97 7.51 11.79
N SER A 53 7.83 6.82 11.64
CA SER A 53 6.55 7.36 12.13
C SER A 53 6.52 7.54 13.64
N GLU A 54 7.16 6.63 14.41
CA GLU A 54 7.31 6.76 15.86
C GLU A 54 8.28 7.88 16.27
N HIS A 55 9.31 8.14 15.47
CA HIS A 55 10.20 9.28 15.70
C HIS A 55 9.47 10.61 15.47
N PHE A 56 8.76 10.76 14.35
CA PHE A 56 8.10 12.01 13.96
C PHE A 56 6.87 12.35 14.80
N ILE A 57 6.13 11.36 15.31
CA ILE A 57 5.04 11.62 16.26
C ILE A 57 5.58 12.21 17.58
N LYS A 58 6.80 11.81 18.01
CA LYS A 58 7.44 12.29 19.24
C LYS A 58 8.08 13.67 19.10
N THR A 59 8.58 14.02 17.91
CA THR A 59 9.33 15.27 17.70
C THR A 59 8.51 16.39 17.07
N ARG A 60 7.54 16.06 16.20
CA ARG A 60 6.82 17.04 15.38
C ARG A 60 5.30 16.88 15.39
N ALA A 61 4.76 15.97 16.22
CA ALA A 61 3.32 15.66 16.29
C ALA A 61 2.68 15.33 14.92
N ILE A 62 3.46 14.76 13.99
CA ILE A 62 2.96 14.41 12.65
C ILE A 62 1.97 13.24 12.76
N PRO A 63 0.72 13.37 12.25
CA PRO A 63 -0.25 12.29 12.25
C PRO A 63 0.25 11.08 11.45
N ARG A 64 0.08 9.86 11.97
CA ARG A 64 0.47 8.65 11.22
C ARG A 64 -0.20 8.48 9.86
N PRO A 65 -1.47 8.88 9.65
CA PRO A 65 -2.08 8.86 8.33
C PRO A 65 -1.31 9.65 7.26
N PHE A 66 -0.41 10.57 7.65
CA PHE A 66 0.45 11.29 6.71
C PHE A 66 1.37 10.33 5.93
N TRP A 67 1.91 9.31 6.61
CA TRP A 67 2.76 8.30 5.97
C TRP A 67 1.98 7.43 4.98
N ASN A 68 0.71 7.16 5.28
CA ASN A 68 -0.18 6.48 4.34
C ASN A 68 -0.40 7.35 3.09
N ALA A 69 -0.71 8.65 3.27
CA ALA A 69 -0.86 9.59 2.17
C ALA A 69 0.40 9.67 1.29
N ALA A 70 1.58 9.80 1.90
CA ALA A 70 2.86 9.85 1.18
C ALA A 70 3.11 8.56 0.38
N SER A 71 2.89 7.39 0.99
CA SER A 71 3.01 6.09 0.31
C SER A 71 2.02 5.94 -0.85
N GLN A 72 0.85 6.58 -0.78
CA GLN A 72 -0.18 6.48 -1.79
C GLN A 72 0.16 7.25 -3.07
N ILE A 73 0.75 8.44 -2.94
CA ILE A 73 1.30 9.18 -4.09
C ILE A 73 2.44 8.39 -4.73
N LEU A 74 3.37 7.88 -3.92
CA LEU A 74 4.50 7.10 -4.41
C LEU A 74 4.03 5.83 -5.15
N MET A 75 3.02 5.14 -4.60
CA MET A 75 2.39 3.99 -5.23
C MET A 75 1.68 4.35 -6.54
N ALA A 76 0.99 5.50 -6.62
CA ALA A 76 0.38 5.98 -7.86
C ALA A 76 1.45 6.24 -8.95
N MET A 77 2.59 6.83 -8.59
CA MET A 77 3.71 6.99 -9.52
C MET A 77 4.25 5.63 -9.99
N GLY A 78 4.37 4.65 -9.10
CA GLY A 78 4.75 3.27 -9.46
C GLY A 78 3.79 2.65 -10.49
N TYR A 79 2.48 2.85 -10.32
CA TYR A 79 1.49 2.40 -11.30
C TYR A 79 1.60 3.10 -12.64
N ILE A 80 1.84 4.42 -12.65
CA ILE A 80 2.06 5.16 -13.90
C ILE A 80 3.29 4.64 -14.62
N VAL A 81 4.40 4.40 -13.91
CA VAL A 81 5.63 3.81 -14.48
C VAL A 81 5.35 2.45 -15.11
N MET A 82 4.62 1.57 -14.43
CA MET A 82 4.24 0.27 -14.99
C MET A 82 3.28 0.39 -16.18
N ALA A 83 2.38 1.39 -16.19
CA ALA A 83 1.48 1.65 -17.30
C ALA A 83 2.19 2.14 -18.58
N LEU A 84 3.39 2.73 -18.45
CA LEU A 84 4.22 3.13 -19.59
C LEU A 84 4.89 1.93 -20.27
N ALA A 85 5.02 0.80 -19.58
CA ALA A 85 5.56 -0.46 -20.09
C ALA A 85 6.95 -0.32 -20.77
N MET A 86 7.78 0.60 -20.30
CA MET A 86 9.18 0.72 -20.74
C MET A 86 10.02 -0.45 -20.20
N PRO A 87 11.17 -0.78 -20.83
CA PRO A 87 12.10 -1.77 -20.28
C PRO A 87 12.48 -1.44 -18.84
N GLY A 88 12.32 -2.40 -17.92
CA GLY A 88 12.60 -2.20 -16.49
C GLY A 88 11.49 -1.52 -15.68
N SER A 89 10.39 -1.10 -16.30
CA SER A 89 9.23 -0.52 -15.58
C SER A 89 8.64 -1.47 -14.53
N LEU A 90 8.60 -2.78 -14.82
CA LEU A 90 8.11 -3.79 -13.87
C LEU A 90 9.05 -3.95 -12.67
N PHE A 91 10.37 -3.84 -12.87
CA PHE A 91 11.35 -3.85 -11.79
C PHE A 91 11.15 -2.66 -10.85
N ILE A 92 11.09 -1.45 -11.41
CA ILE A 92 10.85 -0.22 -10.63
C ILE A 92 9.49 -0.29 -9.92
N GLY A 93 8.47 -0.77 -10.62
CA GLY A 93 7.13 -0.98 -10.09
C GLY A 93 7.11 -1.93 -8.90
N SER A 94 7.76 -3.08 -8.98
CA SER A 94 7.88 -4.05 -7.87
C SER A 94 8.56 -3.45 -6.64
N VAL A 95 9.65 -2.71 -6.84
CA VAL A 95 10.36 -2.01 -5.76
C VAL A 95 9.43 -1.00 -5.07
N VAL A 96 8.82 -0.11 -5.85
CA VAL A 96 7.96 0.97 -5.34
C VAL A 96 6.70 0.43 -4.66
N VAL A 97 6.01 -0.52 -5.29
CA VAL A 97 4.80 -1.13 -4.74
C VAL A 97 5.11 -1.94 -3.49
N GLY A 98 6.21 -2.70 -3.50
CA GLY A 98 6.69 -3.44 -2.32
C GLY A 98 6.89 -2.51 -1.13
N ASP A 99 7.72 -1.47 -1.29
CA ASP A 99 7.99 -0.48 -0.25
C ASP A 99 6.70 0.16 0.28
N CYS A 100 5.88 0.73 -0.60
CA CYS A 100 4.64 1.41 -0.21
C CYS A 100 3.63 0.47 0.47
N TYR A 101 3.54 -0.79 0.03
CA TYR A 101 2.70 -1.79 0.67
C TYR A 101 3.21 -2.13 2.07
N GLY A 102 4.52 -2.27 2.23
CA GLY A 102 5.17 -2.44 3.52
C GLY A 102 4.85 -1.30 4.49
N VAL A 103 4.96 -0.04 4.02
CA VAL A 103 4.60 1.16 4.79
C VAL A 103 3.17 1.07 5.32
N ARG A 104 2.21 0.73 4.46
CA ARG A 104 0.79 0.70 4.86
C ARG A 104 0.49 -0.35 5.91
N LEU A 105 1.05 -1.54 5.77
CA LEU A 105 0.82 -2.60 6.76
C LEU A 105 1.39 -2.21 8.13
N ALA A 106 2.61 -1.66 8.16
CA ALA A 106 3.27 -1.27 9.40
C ALA A 106 2.60 -0.06 10.07
N VAL A 107 2.18 0.95 9.31
CA VAL A 107 1.57 2.18 9.85
C VAL A 107 0.11 1.98 10.27
N THR A 108 -0.62 1.05 9.64
CA THR A 108 -2.04 0.83 9.92
C THR A 108 -2.29 0.27 11.32
N VAL A 109 -1.44 -0.64 11.80
CA VAL A 109 -1.51 -1.23 13.16
C VAL A 109 -1.53 -0.14 14.25
N PRO A 110 -0.50 0.73 14.37
CA PRO A 110 -0.50 1.78 15.38
C PRO A 110 -1.53 2.88 15.09
N THR A 111 -1.86 3.16 13.82
CA THR A 111 -2.92 4.12 13.49
C THR A 111 -4.27 3.65 14.03
N ALA A 112 -4.58 2.35 13.93
CA ALA A 112 -5.83 1.79 14.43
C ALA A 112 -5.91 1.86 15.97
N SER A 113 -4.83 1.50 16.67
CA SER A 113 -4.81 1.56 18.14
C SER A 113 -4.82 2.99 18.68
N GLU A 114 -4.20 3.94 17.99
CA GLU A 114 -4.18 5.36 18.38
C GLU A 114 -5.53 6.05 18.14
N LEU A 115 -6.23 5.73 17.05
CA LEU A 115 -7.50 6.37 16.70
C LEU A 115 -8.70 5.77 17.43
N PHE A 116 -8.72 4.45 17.61
CA PHE A 116 -9.87 3.75 18.18
C PHE A 116 -9.65 3.22 19.59
N GLY A 117 -8.41 3.31 20.10
CA GLY A 117 -8.04 2.80 21.41
C GLY A 117 -7.91 1.27 21.45
N LEU A 118 -7.54 0.75 22.62
CA LEU A 118 -7.22 -0.67 22.81
C LEU A 118 -8.42 -1.53 23.24
N LYS A 119 -9.53 -0.91 23.69
CA LYS A 119 -10.68 -1.63 24.28
C LYS A 119 -11.31 -2.66 23.34
N TYR A 120 -11.46 -2.32 22.05
CA TYR A 120 -12.01 -3.20 21.02
C TYR A 120 -11.06 -3.37 19.84
N TYR A 121 -9.75 -3.27 20.09
CA TYR A 121 -8.73 -3.25 19.05
C TYR A 121 -8.78 -4.47 18.13
N GLY A 122 -8.92 -5.67 18.69
CA GLY A 122 -8.98 -6.91 17.91
C GLY A 122 -10.12 -6.93 16.88
N LEU A 123 -11.31 -6.47 17.28
CA LEU A 123 -12.48 -6.38 16.37
C LEU A 123 -12.22 -5.37 15.25
N ILE A 124 -11.76 -4.17 15.60
CA ILE A 124 -11.51 -3.09 14.64
C ILE A 124 -10.41 -3.46 13.66
N TYR A 125 -9.33 -4.08 14.15
CA TYR A 125 -8.23 -4.51 13.31
C TYR A 125 -8.64 -5.65 12.37
N ASN A 126 -9.47 -6.60 12.83
CA ASN A 126 -10.04 -7.62 11.96
C ASN A 126 -10.91 -7.01 10.84
N ILE A 127 -11.74 -6.02 11.16
CA ILE A 127 -12.49 -5.27 10.14
C ILE A 127 -11.51 -4.63 9.14
N LEU A 128 -10.42 -4.00 9.59
CA LEU A 128 -9.43 -3.43 8.68
C LEU A 128 -8.72 -4.49 7.82
N ILE A 129 -8.42 -5.66 8.36
CA ILE A 129 -7.79 -6.77 7.61
C ILE A 129 -8.71 -7.33 6.53
N LEU A 130 -10.04 -7.22 6.64
CA LEU A 130 -10.96 -7.61 5.56
C LEU A 130 -10.65 -6.91 4.22
N ASN A 131 -9.92 -5.79 4.24
CA ASN A 131 -9.44 -5.15 3.02
C ASN A 131 -8.46 -6.01 2.21
N LEU A 132 -7.77 -6.99 2.82
CA LEU A 132 -6.88 -7.89 2.08
C LEU A 132 -7.69 -8.81 1.14
N PRO A 133 -8.61 -9.66 1.62
CA PRO A 133 -9.43 -10.49 0.74
C PRO A 133 -10.33 -9.65 -0.17
N LEU A 134 -10.94 -8.57 0.34
CA LEU A 134 -11.77 -7.69 -0.47
C LEU A 134 -10.97 -7.01 -1.59
N GLY A 135 -9.79 -6.49 -1.28
CA GLY A 135 -8.91 -5.84 -2.25
C GLY A 135 -8.39 -6.82 -3.30
N SER A 136 -7.98 -8.02 -2.87
CA SER A 136 -7.63 -9.11 -3.78
C SER A 136 -8.79 -9.43 -4.73
N PHE A 137 -10.00 -9.61 -4.20
CA PHE A 137 -11.17 -9.89 -5.04
C PHE A 137 -11.47 -8.76 -6.05
N LEU A 138 -11.52 -7.51 -5.59
CA LEU A 138 -11.90 -6.36 -6.44
C LEU A 138 -10.82 -6.00 -7.47
N PHE A 139 -9.56 -5.88 -7.05
CA PHE A 139 -8.50 -5.37 -7.91
C PHE A 139 -7.75 -6.48 -8.66
N SER A 140 -7.59 -7.66 -8.06
CA SER A 140 -6.95 -8.81 -8.71
C SER A 140 -7.97 -9.63 -9.50
N GLY A 141 -8.95 -10.22 -8.82
CA GLY A 141 -9.88 -11.17 -9.44
C GLY A 141 -10.79 -10.50 -10.47
N LEU A 142 -11.46 -9.41 -10.07
CA LEU A 142 -12.44 -8.75 -10.91
C LEU A 142 -11.79 -7.79 -11.90
N LEU A 143 -11.06 -6.78 -11.44
CA LEU A 143 -10.50 -5.74 -12.31
C LEU A 143 -9.41 -6.29 -13.26
N ALA A 144 -8.36 -6.89 -12.71
CA ALA A 144 -7.25 -7.39 -13.52
C ALA A 144 -7.67 -8.59 -14.37
N GLY A 145 -8.40 -9.55 -13.78
CA GLY A 145 -8.91 -10.72 -14.50
C GLY A 145 -9.77 -10.35 -15.71
N LEU A 146 -10.82 -9.54 -15.52
CA LEU A 146 -11.72 -9.17 -16.63
C LEU A 146 -11.02 -8.37 -17.74
N LEU A 147 -10.14 -7.43 -17.38
CA LEU A 147 -9.44 -6.62 -18.37
C LEU A 147 -8.37 -7.41 -19.12
N TYR A 148 -7.70 -8.35 -18.45
CA TYR A 148 -6.74 -9.25 -19.07
C TYR A 148 -7.45 -10.20 -20.05
N ASP A 149 -8.52 -10.87 -19.59
CA ASP A 149 -9.28 -11.82 -20.39
C ASP A 149 -9.95 -11.17 -21.61
N ALA A 150 -10.36 -9.90 -21.49
CA ALA A 150 -10.91 -9.13 -22.61
C ALA A 150 -9.89 -8.88 -23.75
N GLN A 151 -8.60 -8.94 -23.46
CA GLN A 151 -7.51 -8.75 -24.43
C GLN A 151 -6.79 -10.07 -24.77
N ALA A 152 -7.12 -11.15 -24.07
CA ALA A 152 -6.43 -12.43 -24.21
C ALA A 152 -6.89 -13.18 -25.46
N THR A 153 -5.93 -13.77 -26.15
CA THR A 153 -6.16 -14.61 -27.33
C THR A 153 -6.00 -16.08 -26.98
N ALA A 154 -6.79 -16.93 -27.62
CA ALA A 154 -6.69 -18.38 -27.46
C ALA A 154 -5.34 -18.88 -28.00
N VAL A 155 -4.66 -19.70 -27.21
CA VAL A 155 -3.33 -20.22 -27.55
C VAL A 155 -3.44 -21.69 -28.01
N PRO A 156 -2.68 -22.13 -29.04
CA PRO A 156 -2.63 -23.53 -29.41
C PRO A 156 -2.11 -24.38 -28.23
N GLY A 157 -2.95 -25.25 -27.69
CA GLY A 157 -2.68 -26.01 -26.45
C GLY A 157 -3.69 -25.79 -25.32
N GLY A 158 -4.63 -24.85 -25.50
CA GLY A 158 -5.68 -24.53 -24.53
C GLY A 158 -5.28 -23.38 -23.60
N GLY A 159 -6.24 -22.50 -23.30
CA GLY A 159 -6.06 -21.32 -22.46
C GLY A 159 -6.05 -20.00 -23.24
N ASN A 160 -6.21 -18.91 -22.51
CA ASN A 160 -6.21 -17.55 -23.02
C ASN A 160 -4.99 -16.81 -22.46
N THR A 161 -4.16 -16.23 -23.32
CA THR A 161 -3.03 -15.39 -22.89
C THR A 161 -3.06 -14.05 -23.59
N CYS A 162 -2.67 -13.00 -22.88
CA CYS A 162 -2.51 -11.66 -23.41
C CYS A 162 -1.03 -11.30 -23.38
N VAL A 163 -0.51 -10.84 -24.52
CA VAL A 163 0.89 -10.45 -24.67
C VAL A 163 0.97 -8.99 -25.10
N GLY A 164 1.73 -8.22 -24.35
CA GLY A 164 2.02 -6.81 -24.59
C GLY A 164 1.59 -5.90 -23.45
N ALA A 165 2.06 -4.66 -23.53
CA ALA A 165 1.77 -3.60 -22.56
C ALA A 165 0.27 -3.35 -22.34
N HIS A 166 -0.54 -3.52 -23.39
CA HIS A 166 -1.96 -3.19 -23.38
C HIS A 166 -2.78 -4.05 -22.40
N CYS A 167 -2.33 -5.27 -22.09
CA CYS A 167 -3.03 -6.22 -21.21
C CYS A 167 -3.29 -5.66 -19.80
N TYR A 168 -2.30 -4.95 -19.24
CA TYR A 168 -2.37 -4.40 -17.87
C TYR A 168 -2.36 -2.88 -17.82
N ARG A 169 -2.20 -2.18 -18.96
CA ARG A 169 -2.11 -0.72 -18.99
C ARG A 169 -3.33 -0.05 -18.35
N LEU A 170 -4.55 -0.48 -18.70
CA LEU A 170 -5.77 0.08 -18.14
C LEU A 170 -5.92 -0.26 -16.64
N VAL A 171 -5.54 -1.48 -16.25
CA VAL A 171 -5.52 -1.91 -14.83
C VAL A 171 -4.65 -0.97 -14.01
N PHE A 172 -3.41 -0.69 -14.45
CA PHE A 172 -2.50 0.24 -13.77
C PHE A 172 -3.04 1.66 -13.69
N VAL A 173 -3.68 2.17 -14.76
CA VAL A 173 -4.30 3.50 -14.74
C VAL A 173 -5.44 3.58 -13.73
N ILE A 174 -6.31 2.57 -13.68
CA ILE A 174 -7.43 2.52 -12.71
C ILE A 174 -6.89 2.42 -11.28
N MET A 175 -5.86 1.60 -11.03
CA MET A 175 -5.22 1.52 -9.72
C MET A 175 -4.52 2.83 -9.33
N ALA A 176 -3.93 3.56 -10.28
CA ALA A 176 -3.36 4.89 -10.03
C ALA A 176 -4.44 5.90 -9.61
N VAL A 177 -5.59 5.92 -10.29
CA VAL A 177 -6.73 6.76 -9.92
C VAL A 177 -7.28 6.39 -8.55
N ALA A 178 -7.44 5.09 -8.26
CA ALA A 178 -7.82 4.59 -6.94
C ALA A 178 -6.84 5.08 -5.85
N CYS A 179 -5.54 5.09 -6.15
CA CYS A 179 -4.55 5.68 -5.27
C CYS A 179 -4.73 7.17 -5.07
N VAL A 180 -4.97 7.97 -6.11
CA VAL A 180 -5.22 9.41 -5.96
C VAL A 180 -6.46 9.68 -5.08
N ILE A 181 -7.52 8.89 -5.24
CA ILE A 181 -8.71 8.98 -4.38
C ILE A 181 -8.35 8.62 -2.92
N GLY A 182 -7.60 7.53 -2.71
CA GLY A 182 -7.09 7.13 -1.41
C GLY A 182 -6.24 8.22 -0.74
N PHE A 183 -5.39 8.91 -1.51
CA PHE A 183 -4.59 10.03 -1.03
C PHE A 183 -5.48 11.16 -0.49
N GLY A 184 -6.52 11.54 -1.22
CA GLY A 184 -7.49 12.54 -0.76
C GLY A 184 -8.16 12.14 0.56
N LEU A 185 -8.53 10.86 0.70
CA LEU A 185 -9.11 10.31 1.93
C LEU A 185 -8.12 10.31 3.10
N ASP A 186 -6.84 10.00 2.86
CA ASP A 186 -5.80 10.04 3.89
C ASP A 186 -5.46 11.48 4.30
N VAL A 187 -5.44 12.43 3.38
CA VAL A 187 -5.28 13.85 3.70
C VAL A 187 -6.45 14.34 4.55
N LEU A 188 -7.69 13.97 4.19
CA LEU A 188 -8.86 14.27 5.03
C LEU A 188 -8.72 13.65 6.42
N LEU A 189 -8.26 12.39 6.50
CA LEU A 189 -8.03 11.71 7.77
C LEU A 189 -6.93 12.41 8.59
N CYS A 190 -5.84 12.85 7.96
CA CYS A 190 -4.79 13.64 8.61
C CYS A 190 -5.40 14.89 9.25
N VAL A 191 -6.16 15.68 8.49
CA VAL A 191 -6.77 16.93 8.96
C VAL A 191 -7.71 16.68 10.12
N ARG A 192 -8.56 15.65 10.04
CA ARG A 192 -9.53 15.31 11.10
C ARG A 192 -8.86 14.79 12.37
N THR A 193 -7.73 14.12 12.26
CA THR A 193 -7.03 13.48 13.38
C THR A 193 -5.95 14.37 14.01
N LYS A 194 -5.64 15.55 13.43
CA LYS A 194 -4.64 16.50 13.96
C LYS A 194 -4.76 16.75 15.46
N ARG A 195 -6.00 16.98 15.96
CA ARG A 195 -6.23 17.26 17.39
C ARG A 195 -5.93 16.06 18.28
N VAL A 196 -6.21 14.85 17.82
CA VAL A 196 -5.90 13.61 18.54
C VAL A 196 -4.39 13.43 18.64
N TYR A 197 -3.68 13.59 17.52
CA TYR A 197 -2.23 13.47 17.46
C TYR A 197 -1.49 14.55 18.28
N ALA A 198 -2.02 15.78 18.35
CA ALA A 198 -1.50 16.82 19.22
C ALA A 198 -1.56 16.42 20.71
N LYS A 199 -2.71 15.89 21.16
CA LYS A 199 -2.86 15.38 22.54
C LYS A 199 -1.93 14.21 22.84
N ILE A 200 -1.75 13.29 21.88
CA ILE A 200 -0.82 12.15 22.03
C ILE A 200 0.61 12.65 22.21
N HIS A 201 1.02 13.64 21.42
CA HIS A 201 2.36 14.24 21.53
C HIS A 201 2.57 14.92 22.88
N GLU A 202 1.60 15.70 23.37
CA GLU A 202 1.65 16.33 24.70
C GLU A 202 1.76 15.29 25.82
N SER A 203 0.95 14.23 25.77
CA SER A 203 1.00 13.12 26.73
C SER A 203 2.37 12.41 26.73
N LYS A 204 2.93 12.11 25.54
CA LYS A 204 4.27 11.52 25.42
C LYS A 204 5.36 12.45 25.96
N ARG A 205 5.24 13.77 25.75
CA ARG A 205 6.18 14.76 26.28
C ARG A 205 6.12 14.86 27.81
N SER A 206 4.91 14.85 28.38
CA SER A 206 4.72 14.86 29.84
C SER A 206 5.33 13.61 30.49
N ASN A 207 5.02 12.42 29.97
CA ASN A 207 5.58 11.17 30.48
C ASN A 207 7.11 11.11 30.40
N ARG A 208 7.70 11.64 29.31
CA ARG A 208 9.16 11.73 29.19
C ARG A 208 9.77 12.64 30.26
N SER A 209 9.14 13.78 30.52
CA SER A 209 9.61 14.74 31.54
C SER A 209 9.53 14.13 32.94
N ALA A 210 8.43 13.43 33.25
CA ALA A 210 8.27 12.69 34.50
C ALA A 210 9.28 11.53 34.65
N ALA A 211 9.62 10.84 33.56
CA ALA A 211 10.62 9.76 33.59
C ALA A 211 12.03 10.30 33.85
N VAL A 212 12.41 11.43 33.23
CA VAL A 212 13.69 12.10 33.50
C VAL A 212 13.77 12.52 34.97
N GLN A 213 12.69 13.10 35.51
CA GLN A 213 12.63 13.54 36.90
C GLN A 213 12.70 12.40 37.93
N ARG A 214 12.33 11.16 37.56
CA ARG A 214 12.48 9.97 38.44
C ARG A 214 13.90 9.38 38.47
N VAL A 215 14.73 9.75 37.49
CA VAL A 215 16.10 9.23 37.34
C VAL A 215 17.13 10.29 37.80
N SER A 216 16.67 11.52 38.08
CA SER A 216 17.44 12.62 38.67
C SER A 216 17.40 12.54 40.19
#